data_AF-A0A1G9ZKD6-F1
#
_entry.id   AF-A0A1G9ZKD6-F1
#
_cell.length_a   1.000
_cell.length_b   1.000
_cell.length_c   1.000
_cell.angle_alpha   90.00
_cell.angle_beta   90.00
_cell.angle_gamma   90.00
#
_symmetry.space_group_name_H-M   'P 1'
#
loop_
_entity.id
_entity.type
_entity.pdbx_description
1 polymer ?
#
loop_
_entity_poly.entity_id
_entity_poly.type
_entity_poly.pdbx_seq_one_letter_code
_entity_poly.pdbx_strand_id
1 'polypeptide(L)'
;MLREVAATRYVEPLRSGGSVPGVVEADDLGTYVVKFTGSAQGRKALVAEVIVGELARALGLRFPELVLVHFDPAIAEHEPHQEVRELHAASGGVNLGMDYLPGARDFTPEVAKSFRVDSLEAGRIVWLDALTANVDRTVHSSNLMVWPTLGIAPPHLWLIDHGAALVFHHRWDGTDPEKAYDFRHHALGHYAPDVRAADAELAPRVTEELLRGIVAEVPDAWLTAEAGLTTPDAVRKAYVGYLHARVRASSAWLPTDFPTREELAAEEALRVAKTQQGRPKWLQRVPDLHGKPAAEQDWSVHLG
;
A
#
# COMPACT_ATOMS: atom_id res chain seq x y z
N MET A 1 -5.21 14.54 16.19
CA MET A 1 -5.84 13.34 16.76
C MET A 1 -6.75 12.77 15.70
N LEU A 2 -6.56 11.50 15.31
CA LEU A 2 -7.46 10.78 14.40
C LEU A 2 -8.85 10.77 15.02
N ARG A 3 -9.84 10.95 14.17
CA ARG A 3 -11.23 10.94 14.59
C ARG A 3 -11.63 9.50 14.94
N GLU A 4 -12.41 9.36 16.01
CA GLU A 4 -12.98 8.07 16.42
C GLU A 4 -14.42 7.95 15.91
N VAL A 5 -14.78 6.75 15.45
CA VAL A 5 -16.12 6.40 14.99
C VAL A 5 -16.50 5.01 15.49
N ALA A 6 -17.80 4.74 15.66
CA ALA A 6 -18.30 3.42 15.98
C ALA A 6 -18.82 2.74 14.71
N ALA A 7 -18.32 1.53 14.41
CA ALA A 7 -18.87 0.74 13.31
C ALA A 7 -20.30 0.31 13.64
N THR A 8 -21.24 0.65 12.77
CA THR A 8 -22.67 0.34 12.96
C THR A 8 -23.12 -0.84 12.10
N ARG A 9 -22.45 -1.08 10.96
CA ARG A 9 -22.76 -2.18 10.06
C ARG A 9 -21.52 -2.64 9.30
N TYR A 10 -21.30 -3.95 9.26
CA TYR A 10 -20.38 -4.59 8.32
C TYR A 10 -21.07 -4.80 6.98
N VAL A 11 -20.45 -4.32 5.90
CA VAL A 11 -21.04 -4.35 4.54
C VAL A 11 -20.54 -5.57 3.78
N GLU A 12 -19.23 -5.66 3.55
CA GLU A 12 -18.61 -6.76 2.82
C GLU A 12 -17.10 -6.87 3.07
N PRO A 13 -16.50 -8.05 2.89
CA PRO A 13 -15.05 -8.20 2.88
C PRO A 13 -14.47 -7.77 1.53
N LEU A 14 -13.33 -7.07 1.55
CA LEU A 14 -12.49 -6.84 0.39
C LEU A 14 -11.54 -8.02 0.19
N ARG A 15 -11.70 -8.71 -0.94
CA ARG A 15 -11.03 -9.99 -1.22
C ARG A 15 -9.66 -9.82 -1.89
N SER A 16 -8.87 -8.85 -1.47
CA SER A 16 -7.53 -8.58 -2.00
C SER A 16 -6.46 -8.81 -0.93
N GLY A 17 -5.51 -9.71 -1.21
CA GLY A 17 -4.37 -9.97 -0.33
C GLY A 17 -4.68 -10.75 0.94
N GLY A 18 -3.68 -10.91 1.80
CA GLY A 18 -3.76 -11.75 3.01
C GLY A 18 -4.35 -11.06 4.26
N SER A 19 -4.70 -9.77 4.19
CA SER A 19 -5.18 -8.99 5.34
C SER A 19 -6.71 -8.92 5.47
N VAL A 20 -7.44 -9.27 4.40
CA VAL A 20 -8.91 -9.32 4.31
C VAL A 20 -9.59 -8.10 4.98
N PRO A 21 -9.33 -6.87 4.51
CA PRO A 21 -10.01 -5.69 5.06
C PRO A 21 -11.51 -5.75 4.79
N GLY A 22 -12.31 -5.01 5.56
CA GLY A 22 -13.77 -4.99 5.45
C GLY A 22 -14.32 -3.59 5.21
N VAL A 23 -15.39 -3.48 4.43
CA VAL A 23 -16.16 -2.22 4.31
C VAL A 23 -17.16 -2.15 5.45
N VAL A 24 -17.18 -1.03 6.17
CA VAL A 24 -18.14 -0.78 7.26
C VAL A 24 -18.80 0.59 7.08
N GLU A 25 -20.05 0.69 7.53
CA GLU A 25 -20.70 1.97 7.81
C GLU A 25 -20.50 2.31 9.29
N ALA A 26 -20.42 3.61 9.61
CA ALA A 26 -20.21 4.09 10.97
C ALA A 26 -21.31 5.06 11.43
N ASP A 27 -21.26 5.43 12.71
CA ASP A 27 -22.25 6.28 13.39
C ASP A 27 -22.26 7.74 12.91
N ASP A 28 -21.19 8.17 12.23
CA ASP A 28 -21.07 9.48 11.58
C ASP A 28 -21.61 9.52 10.14
N LEU A 29 -22.28 8.44 9.70
CA LEU A 29 -22.76 8.24 8.32
C LEU A 29 -21.65 8.07 7.28
N GLY A 30 -20.39 7.89 7.71
CA GLY A 30 -19.26 7.57 6.85
C GLY A 30 -19.21 6.09 6.45
N THR A 31 -18.46 5.81 5.38
CA THR A 31 -18.14 4.45 4.96
C THR A 31 -16.62 4.28 4.94
N TYR A 32 -16.12 3.21 5.55
CA TYR A 32 -14.69 3.02 5.78
C TYR A 32 -14.24 1.64 5.32
N VAL A 33 -13.05 1.59 4.72
CA VAL A 33 -12.27 0.36 4.60
C VAL A 33 -11.51 0.15 5.90
N VAL A 34 -11.86 -0.90 6.64
CA VAL A 34 -11.27 -1.25 7.93
C VAL A 34 -10.16 -2.27 7.75
N LYS A 35 -8.97 -1.93 8.21
CA LYS A 35 -7.86 -2.85 8.42
C LYS A 35 -7.90 -3.36 9.86
N PHE A 36 -8.13 -4.66 10.00
CA PHE A 36 -8.36 -5.30 11.28
C PHE A 36 -7.07 -5.60 12.05
N THR A 37 -7.07 -5.33 13.36
CA THR A 37 -5.89 -5.54 14.24
C THR A 37 -5.50 -7.00 14.40
N GLY A 38 -6.46 -7.93 14.21
CA GLY A 38 -6.24 -9.37 14.26
C GLY A 38 -5.69 -9.95 12.95
N SER A 39 -5.46 -9.13 11.92
CA SER A 39 -4.93 -9.62 10.65
C SER A 39 -3.50 -10.14 10.78
N ALA A 40 -3.12 -11.06 9.89
CA ALA A 40 -1.80 -11.70 9.90
C ALA A 40 -0.64 -10.72 9.67
N GLN A 41 -0.90 -9.54 9.10
CA GLN A 41 0.10 -8.48 8.92
C GLN A 41 0.49 -7.83 10.26
N GLY A 42 -0.36 -7.94 11.28
CA GLY A 42 -0.12 -7.45 12.63
C GLY A 42 -0.18 -5.92 12.75
N ARG A 43 -0.06 -5.44 14.00
CA ARG A 43 -0.20 -4.02 14.35
C ARG A 43 0.83 -3.11 13.68
N LYS A 44 2.04 -3.61 13.39
CA LYS A 44 3.08 -2.80 12.71
C LYS A 44 2.63 -2.29 11.34
N ALA A 45 1.85 -3.07 10.60
CA ALA A 45 1.27 -2.62 9.34
C ALA A 45 0.28 -1.45 9.54
N LEU A 46 -0.53 -1.48 10.61
CA LEU A 46 -1.41 -0.36 10.97
C LEU A 46 -0.63 0.88 11.39
N VAL A 47 0.47 0.68 12.14
CA VAL A 47 1.38 1.77 12.51
C VAL A 47 2.01 2.41 11.27
N ALA A 48 2.46 1.59 10.31
CA ALA A 48 2.99 2.09 9.04
C ALA A 48 1.94 2.85 8.23
N GLU A 49 0.71 2.34 8.17
CA GLU A 49 -0.39 3.02 7.49
C GLU A 49 -0.64 4.43 8.06
N VAL A 50 -0.73 4.56 9.39
CA VAL A 50 -0.94 5.85 10.05
C VAL A 50 0.23 6.79 9.81
N ILE A 51 1.46 6.34 10.06
CA ILE A 51 2.64 7.21 9.96
C ILE A 51 2.84 7.68 8.52
N VAL A 52 2.75 6.77 7.54
CA VAL A 52 3.01 7.12 6.14
C VAL A 52 1.83 7.87 5.53
N GLY A 53 0.59 7.45 5.82
CA GLY A 53 -0.62 8.10 5.33
C GLY A 53 -0.76 9.55 5.83
N GLU A 54 -0.59 9.78 7.13
CA GLU A 54 -0.66 11.14 7.69
C GLU A 54 0.54 12.00 7.25
N LEU A 55 1.73 11.40 7.06
CA LEU A 55 2.85 12.10 6.43
C LEU A 55 2.53 12.50 4.99
N ALA A 56 1.93 11.61 4.20
CA ALA A 56 1.52 11.89 2.84
C ALA A 56 0.54 13.08 2.80
N ARG A 57 -0.50 13.05 3.65
CA ARG A 57 -1.49 14.14 3.78
C ARG A 57 -0.83 15.46 4.18
N ALA A 58 0.04 15.45 5.19
CA ALA A 58 0.76 16.64 5.63
C ALA A 58 1.70 17.22 4.56
N LEU A 59 2.21 16.37 3.66
CA LEU A 59 3.01 16.77 2.50
C LEU A 59 2.17 17.16 1.27
N GLY A 60 0.84 17.11 1.36
CA GLY A 60 -0.09 17.48 0.29
C GLY A 60 -0.29 16.41 -0.77
N LEU A 61 0.09 15.16 -0.49
CA LEU A 61 -0.25 14.00 -1.31
C LEU A 61 -1.67 13.53 -0.97
N ARG A 62 -2.36 12.98 -1.96
CA ARG A 62 -3.74 12.51 -1.79
C ARG A 62 -3.73 11.12 -1.19
N PHE A 63 -4.16 11.03 0.06
CA PHE A 63 -4.34 9.78 0.79
C PHE A 63 -5.68 9.90 1.54
N PRO A 64 -6.55 8.87 1.53
CA PRO A 64 -7.86 8.96 2.18
C PRO A 64 -7.72 9.28 3.67
N GLU A 65 -8.74 9.90 4.27
CA GLU A 65 -8.71 10.19 5.71
C GLU A 65 -8.63 8.89 6.51
N LEU A 66 -7.83 8.87 7.58
CA LEU A 66 -7.79 7.79 8.54
C LEU A 66 -8.65 8.11 9.76
N VAL A 67 -9.31 7.08 10.28
CA VAL A 67 -10.11 7.13 11.51
C VAL A 67 -9.81 5.92 12.38
N LEU A 68 -10.06 6.05 13.68
CA LEU A 68 -10.07 4.93 14.61
C LEU A 68 -11.50 4.38 14.67
N VAL A 69 -11.67 3.12 14.28
CA VAL A 69 -12.98 2.46 14.21
C VAL A 69 -13.14 1.53 15.40
N HIS A 70 -14.10 1.83 16.27
CA HIS A 70 -14.56 0.90 17.30
C HIS A 70 -15.43 -0.17 16.66
N PHE A 71 -14.93 -1.40 16.60
CA PHE A 71 -15.56 -2.54 15.94
C PHE A 71 -16.08 -3.54 16.97
N ASP A 72 -17.38 -3.82 16.95
CA ASP A 72 -18.01 -4.91 17.67
C ASP A 72 -18.18 -6.11 16.70
N PRO A 73 -17.54 -7.27 16.95
CA PRO A 73 -17.67 -8.44 16.08
C PRO A 73 -19.12 -8.91 15.85
N ALA A 74 -20.06 -8.57 16.73
CA ALA A 74 -21.48 -8.90 16.57
C ALA A 74 -22.08 -8.32 15.28
N ILE A 75 -21.61 -7.17 14.80
CA ILE A 75 -22.15 -6.56 13.56
C ILE A 75 -21.78 -7.36 12.30
N ALA A 76 -20.83 -8.29 12.41
CA ALA A 76 -20.33 -9.13 11.31
C ALA A 76 -20.62 -10.63 11.54
N GLU A 77 -21.53 -10.99 12.45
CA GLU A 77 -21.85 -12.39 12.80
C GLU A 77 -22.30 -13.23 11.58
N HIS A 78 -22.92 -12.59 10.59
CA HIS A 78 -23.42 -13.24 9.37
C HIS A 78 -22.34 -13.54 8.32
N GLU A 79 -21.06 -13.22 8.58
CA GLU A 79 -19.96 -13.49 7.65
C GLU A 79 -19.85 -15.01 7.36
N PRO A 80 -20.03 -15.46 6.10
CA PRO A 80 -20.06 -16.88 5.77
C PRO A 80 -18.70 -17.58 5.94
N HIS A 81 -17.58 -16.86 5.79
CA HIS A 81 -16.25 -17.45 5.82
C HIS A 81 -15.68 -17.55 7.25
N GLN A 82 -15.32 -18.76 7.66
CA GLN A 82 -14.81 -19.01 9.02
C GLN A 82 -13.55 -18.20 9.35
N GLU A 83 -12.59 -18.16 8.43
CA GLU A 83 -11.33 -17.43 8.61
C GLU A 83 -11.58 -15.92 8.86
N VAL A 84 -12.58 -15.35 8.20
CA VAL A 84 -12.96 -13.94 8.36
C VAL A 84 -13.71 -13.72 9.68
N ARG A 85 -14.56 -14.66 10.12
CA ARG A 85 -15.17 -14.59 11.46
C ARG A 85 -14.14 -14.66 12.57
N GLU A 86 -13.12 -15.52 12.43
CA GLU A 86 -12.02 -15.62 13.39
C GLU A 86 -11.21 -14.32 13.44
N LEU A 87 -10.94 -13.71 12.28
CA LEU A 87 -10.33 -12.38 12.17
C LEU A 87 -11.17 -11.32 12.90
N HIS A 88 -12.47 -11.26 12.64
CA HIS A 88 -13.37 -10.30 13.29
C HIS A 88 -13.39 -10.50 14.81
N ALA A 89 -13.52 -11.74 15.29
CA ALA A 89 -13.51 -12.05 16.71
C ALA A 89 -12.20 -11.62 17.39
N ALA A 90 -11.05 -11.79 16.72
CA ALA A 90 -9.75 -11.33 17.20
C ALA A 90 -9.54 -9.80 17.12
N SER A 91 -10.47 -9.09 16.47
CA SER A 91 -10.34 -7.66 16.17
C SER A 91 -11.39 -6.79 16.87
N GLY A 92 -12.06 -7.30 17.91
CA GLY A 92 -12.95 -6.47 18.72
C GLY A 92 -12.22 -5.27 19.36
N GLY A 93 -12.82 -4.09 19.29
CA GLY A 93 -12.24 -2.83 19.78
C GLY A 93 -11.72 -1.92 18.66
N VAL A 94 -10.64 -1.19 18.93
CA VAL A 94 -10.12 -0.15 18.02
C VAL A 94 -9.33 -0.74 16.85
N ASN A 95 -9.78 -0.45 15.64
CA ASN A 95 -9.16 -0.80 14.36
C ASN A 95 -8.87 0.47 13.54
N LEU A 96 -8.16 0.31 12.42
CA LEU A 96 -7.87 1.43 11.53
C LEU A 96 -8.90 1.47 10.40
N GLY A 97 -9.67 2.55 10.31
CA GLY A 97 -10.52 2.85 9.17
C GLY A 97 -9.82 3.82 8.22
N MET A 98 -10.05 3.63 6.94
CA MET A 98 -9.63 4.53 5.87
C MET A 98 -10.88 4.90 5.07
N ASP A 99 -11.06 6.18 4.77
CA ASP A 99 -12.22 6.67 4.02
C ASP A 99 -12.40 5.89 2.70
N TYR A 100 -13.60 5.38 2.48
CA TYR A 100 -13.91 4.58 1.30
C TYR A 100 -14.17 5.52 0.12
N LEU A 101 -13.32 5.48 -0.89
CA LEU A 101 -13.44 6.31 -2.10
C LEU A 101 -14.45 5.70 -3.10
N PRO A 102 -15.71 6.16 -3.19
CA PRO A 102 -16.72 5.46 -3.97
C PRO A 102 -16.43 5.58 -5.46
N GLY A 103 -16.42 4.43 -6.16
CA GLY A 103 -16.11 4.38 -7.59
C GLY A 103 -14.64 4.63 -7.94
N ALA A 104 -13.73 4.60 -6.95
CA ALA A 104 -12.29 4.58 -7.24
C ALA A 104 -11.92 3.32 -8.02
N ARG A 105 -10.86 3.40 -8.83
CA ARG A 105 -10.36 2.27 -9.62
C ARG A 105 -8.87 2.09 -9.38
N ASP A 106 -8.43 0.84 -9.30
CA ASP A 106 -7.01 0.53 -9.15
C ASP A 106 -6.19 1.10 -10.31
N PHE A 107 -5.03 1.67 -9.96
CA PHE A 107 -4.06 2.13 -10.93
C PHE A 107 -3.23 0.95 -11.45
N THR A 108 -3.82 0.20 -12.37
CA THR A 108 -3.18 -0.98 -12.99
C THR A 108 -2.23 -0.58 -14.13
N PRO A 109 -1.35 -1.49 -14.61
CA PRO A 109 -0.54 -1.24 -15.80
C PRO A 109 -1.36 -0.82 -17.04
N GLU A 110 -2.59 -1.31 -17.17
CA GLU A 110 -3.47 -0.94 -18.28
C GLU A 110 -3.95 0.51 -18.13
N VAL A 111 -4.36 0.91 -16.92
CA VAL A 111 -4.74 2.31 -16.62
C VAL A 111 -3.55 3.24 -16.84
N ALA A 112 -2.35 2.84 -16.44
CA ALA A 112 -1.12 3.60 -16.62
C ALA A 112 -0.73 3.85 -18.09
N LYS A 113 -1.31 3.15 -19.07
CA LYS A 113 -1.08 3.42 -20.50
C LYS A 113 -1.73 4.72 -20.96
N SER A 114 -2.87 5.08 -20.37
CA SER A 114 -3.67 6.24 -20.78
C SER A 114 -3.70 7.36 -19.74
N PHE A 115 -3.58 7.03 -18.45
CA PHE A 115 -3.57 8.00 -17.37
C PHE A 115 -2.24 8.77 -17.35
N ARG A 116 -2.32 10.10 -17.31
CA ARG A 116 -1.15 10.99 -17.26
C ARG A 116 -0.87 11.37 -15.82
N VAL A 117 0.37 11.21 -15.40
CA VAL A 117 0.90 11.69 -14.13
C VAL A 117 2.02 12.66 -14.48
N ASP A 118 1.99 13.83 -13.85
CA ASP A 118 3.06 14.83 -14.01
C ASP A 118 4.37 14.32 -13.38
N SER A 119 5.52 14.70 -13.94
CA SER A 119 6.83 14.22 -13.46
C SER A 119 7.09 14.62 -12.01
N LEU A 120 6.65 15.81 -11.59
CA LEU A 120 6.78 16.24 -10.19
C LEU A 120 5.82 15.47 -9.28
N GLU A 121 4.58 15.22 -9.70
CA GLU A 121 3.64 14.39 -8.94
C GLU A 121 4.18 12.97 -8.73
N ALA A 122 4.70 12.35 -9.80
CA ALA A 122 5.38 11.06 -9.71
C ALA A 122 6.61 11.12 -8.79
N GLY A 123 7.41 12.20 -8.92
CA GLY A 123 8.58 12.48 -8.07
C GLY A 123 8.23 12.53 -6.58
N ARG A 124 7.14 13.21 -6.21
CA ARG A 124 6.69 13.34 -4.81
C ARG A 124 6.24 12.01 -4.20
N ILE A 125 5.56 11.17 -4.98
CA ILE A 125 5.13 9.84 -4.50
C ILE A 125 6.34 8.92 -4.33
N VAL A 126 7.23 8.84 -5.34
CA VAL A 126 8.46 8.06 -5.27
C VAL A 126 9.35 8.52 -4.12
N TRP A 127 9.44 9.84 -3.91
CA TRP A 127 10.19 10.44 -2.81
C TRP A 127 9.65 10.01 -1.45
N LEU A 128 8.31 10.06 -1.26
CA LEU A 128 7.67 9.58 -0.03
C LEU A 128 8.02 8.11 0.21
N ASP A 129 7.83 7.26 -0.80
CA ASP A 129 8.09 5.84 -0.69
C ASP A 129 9.58 5.56 -0.37
N ALA A 130 10.51 6.34 -0.93
CA ALA A 130 11.94 6.24 -0.62
C ALA A 130 12.28 6.70 0.80
N LEU A 131 11.68 7.80 1.28
CA LEU A 131 11.80 8.25 2.67
C LEU A 131 11.28 7.18 3.64
N THR A 132 10.15 6.55 3.32
CA THR A 132 9.51 5.56 4.20
C THR A 132 9.94 4.13 3.91
N ALA A 133 10.92 3.91 3.04
CA ALA A 133 11.40 2.59 2.61
C ALA A 133 10.26 1.64 2.13
N ASN A 134 9.26 2.19 1.44
CA ASN A 134 8.15 1.45 0.85
C ASN A 134 8.52 0.93 -0.54
N VAL A 135 9.11 -0.25 -0.60
CA VAL A 135 9.49 -0.89 -1.88
C VAL A 135 8.36 -1.70 -2.51
N ASP A 136 7.19 -1.78 -1.85
CA ASP A 136 6.05 -2.60 -2.29
C ASP A 136 5.25 -1.95 -3.43
N ARG A 137 5.39 -0.62 -3.63
CA ARG A 137 4.73 0.13 -4.70
C ARG A 137 5.31 -0.19 -6.07
N THR A 138 4.88 -1.31 -6.64
CA THR A 138 5.41 -1.86 -7.89
C THR A 138 4.43 -1.77 -9.04
N VAL A 139 4.90 -1.99 -10.27
CA VAL A 139 4.02 -2.05 -11.46
C VAL A 139 2.87 -3.05 -11.31
N HIS A 140 3.07 -4.16 -10.59
CA HIS A 140 2.05 -5.21 -10.42
C HIS A 140 1.20 -5.05 -9.16
N SER A 141 1.69 -4.31 -8.16
CA SER A 141 0.97 -3.97 -6.93
C SER A 141 1.20 -2.49 -6.65
N SER A 142 0.46 -1.64 -7.37
CA SER A 142 0.73 -0.20 -7.33
C SER A 142 0.24 0.45 -6.04
N ASN A 143 -0.70 -0.16 -5.32
CA ASN A 143 -1.34 0.42 -4.13
C ASN A 143 -1.74 1.90 -4.36
N LEU A 144 -2.16 2.20 -5.59
CA LEU A 144 -2.57 3.52 -6.05
C LEU A 144 -3.97 3.38 -6.65
N MET A 145 -4.79 4.40 -6.47
CA MET A 145 -6.13 4.46 -7.06
C MET A 145 -6.29 5.73 -7.90
N VAL A 146 -7.18 5.65 -8.88
CA VAL A 146 -7.67 6.80 -9.62
C VAL A 146 -9.06 7.16 -9.10
N TRP A 147 -9.24 8.40 -8.66
CA TRP A 147 -10.51 8.91 -8.14
C TRP A 147 -10.63 10.44 -8.26
N PRO A 148 -11.82 11.00 -8.55
CA PRO A 148 -13.07 10.31 -8.89
C PRO A 148 -13.10 9.80 -10.33
N THR A 149 -13.85 8.73 -10.60
CA THR A 149 -13.94 8.13 -11.96
C THR A 149 -15.32 8.27 -12.63
N LEU A 150 -16.25 8.96 -11.98
CA LEU A 150 -17.62 9.16 -12.45
C LEU A 150 -17.78 10.37 -13.41
N GLY A 151 -16.69 11.06 -13.74
CA GLY A 151 -16.72 12.21 -14.66
C GLY A 151 -17.25 13.52 -14.07
N ILE A 152 -17.51 13.55 -12.76
CA ILE A 152 -17.99 14.75 -12.04
C ILE A 152 -16.86 15.75 -11.73
N ALA A 153 -15.61 15.28 -11.70
CA ALA A 153 -14.40 16.08 -11.51
C ALA A 153 -13.21 15.36 -12.18
N PRO A 154 -12.10 16.06 -12.45
CA PRO A 154 -10.89 15.44 -12.97
C PRO A 154 -10.41 14.29 -12.07
N PRO A 155 -10.06 13.13 -12.64
CA PRO A 155 -9.52 12.03 -11.86
C PRO A 155 -8.10 12.37 -11.38
N HIS A 156 -7.81 12.03 -10.13
CA HIS A 156 -6.50 12.19 -9.53
C HIS A 156 -5.95 10.85 -9.05
N LEU A 157 -4.64 10.81 -8.88
CA LEU A 157 -3.96 9.68 -8.25
C LEU A 157 -4.05 9.80 -6.72
N TRP A 158 -4.41 8.70 -6.06
CA TRP A 158 -4.53 8.56 -4.61
C TRP A 158 -3.65 7.41 -4.14
N LEU A 159 -2.93 7.63 -3.04
CA LEU A 159 -2.14 6.62 -2.36
C LEU A 159 -3.05 5.81 -1.43
N ILE A 160 -2.83 4.50 -1.40
CA ILE A 160 -3.40 3.58 -0.42
C ILE A 160 -2.31 2.61 0.01
N ASP A 161 -2.60 1.85 1.07
CA ASP A 161 -1.86 0.67 1.51
C ASP A 161 -0.35 0.84 1.64
N HIS A 162 0.04 1.44 2.76
CA HIS A 162 1.40 1.61 3.23
C HIS A 162 1.80 0.56 4.29
N GLY A 163 1.02 -0.51 4.46
CA GLY A 163 1.28 -1.53 5.48
C GLY A 163 2.63 -2.24 5.36
N ALA A 164 3.24 -2.25 4.17
CA ALA A 164 4.57 -2.80 3.89
C ALA A 164 5.71 -1.77 3.96
N ALA A 165 5.39 -0.50 4.25
CA ALA A 165 6.38 0.55 4.44
C ALA A 165 7.10 0.44 5.79
N LEU A 166 8.06 1.32 6.02
CA LEU A 166 8.85 1.42 7.26
C LEU A 166 9.59 0.12 7.61
N VAL A 167 10.11 -0.61 6.62
CA VAL A 167 10.77 -1.92 6.78
C VAL A 167 11.79 -1.96 7.94
N PHE A 168 12.43 -0.83 8.26
CA PHE A 168 13.33 -0.66 9.40
C PHE A 168 12.69 -0.96 10.78
N HIS A 169 11.37 -0.82 10.95
CA HIS A 169 10.70 -1.05 12.23
C HIS A 169 10.58 -2.54 12.62
N HIS A 170 11.00 -3.44 11.73
CA HIS A 170 11.19 -4.86 12.04
C HIS A 170 12.60 -5.13 12.57
N ARG A 171 13.53 -4.19 12.42
CA ARG A 171 14.90 -4.27 12.92
C ARG A 171 15.47 -2.87 13.17
N TRP A 172 15.14 -2.34 14.35
CA TRP A 172 15.64 -1.03 14.80
C TRP A 172 17.16 -0.98 14.84
N ASP A 173 17.80 -2.04 15.35
CA ASP A 173 19.26 -2.12 15.48
C ASP A 173 19.94 -2.29 14.10
N GLY A 174 20.82 -1.34 13.77
CA GLY A 174 21.68 -1.45 12.58
C GLY A 174 21.02 -1.09 11.25
N THR A 175 19.82 -0.52 11.25
CA THR A 175 19.27 0.06 10.01
C THR A 175 19.85 1.46 9.81
N ASP A 176 20.61 1.60 8.73
CA ASP A 176 21.23 2.86 8.31
C ASP A 176 20.19 3.81 7.67
N PRO A 177 19.95 5.01 8.24
CA PRO A 177 19.07 6.02 7.65
C PRO A 177 19.51 6.45 6.23
N GLU A 178 20.78 6.29 5.87
CA GLU A 178 21.31 6.64 4.54
C GLU A 178 21.07 5.55 3.49
N LYS A 179 20.57 4.38 3.91
CA LYS A 179 20.38 3.23 3.00
C LYS A 179 19.48 3.58 1.81
N ALA A 180 20.02 3.42 0.61
CA ALA A 180 19.27 3.43 -0.63
C ALA A 180 18.55 2.09 -0.85
N TYR A 181 17.33 2.14 -1.36
CA TYR A 181 16.55 0.97 -1.74
C TYR A 181 16.34 0.95 -3.26
N ASP A 182 16.15 -0.24 -3.84
CA ASP A 182 15.89 -0.38 -5.28
C ASP A 182 14.45 0.01 -5.61
N PHE A 183 14.28 1.04 -6.43
CA PHE A 183 13.00 1.56 -6.92
C PHE A 183 12.83 1.41 -8.44
N ARG A 184 13.68 0.61 -9.12
CA ARG A 184 13.62 0.42 -10.58
C ARG A 184 12.26 -0.11 -11.06
N HIS A 185 11.60 -0.93 -10.24
CA HIS A 185 10.28 -1.50 -10.55
C HIS A 185 9.10 -0.69 -9.99
N HIS A 186 9.33 0.56 -9.57
CA HIS A 186 8.29 1.40 -9.00
C HIS A 186 7.17 1.68 -10.01
N ALA A 187 5.91 1.65 -9.55
CA ALA A 187 4.72 1.81 -10.41
C ALA A 187 4.71 3.09 -11.26
N LEU A 188 5.41 4.13 -10.78
CA LEU A 188 5.51 5.44 -11.44
C LEU A 188 6.84 5.70 -12.15
N GLY A 189 7.75 4.72 -12.22
CA GLY A 189 9.08 4.91 -12.81
C GLY A 189 9.04 5.41 -14.26
N HIS A 190 8.06 4.94 -15.06
CA HIS A 190 7.91 5.36 -16.46
C HIS A 190 7.34 6.77 -16.66
N TYR A 191 6.98 7.48 -15.60
CA TYR A 191 6.56 8.90 -15.67
C TYR A 191 7.73 9.88 -15.52
N ALA A 192 8.98 9.40 -15.57
CA ALA A 192 10.19 10.20 -15.39
C ALA A 192 10.13 11.06 -14.11
N PRO A 193 9.99 10.41 -12.92
CA PRO A 193 9.76 11.12 -11.66
C PRO A 193 10.89 12.11 -11.34
N ASP A 194 10.54 13.38 -11.15
CA ASP A 194 11.50 14.43 -10.74
C ASP A 194 11.69 14.40 -9.22
N VAL A 195 12.44 13.40 -8.75
CA VAL A 195 12.68 13.20 -7.31
C VAL A 195 13.55 14.30 -6.70
N ARG A 196 14.33 15.04 -7.49
CA ARG A 196 15.18 16.13 -7.01
C ARG A 196 14.35 17.37 -6.72
N ALA A 197 13.42 17.72 -7.61
CA ALA A 197 12.46 18.78 -7.34
C ALA A 197 11.55 18.43 -6.17
N ALA A 198 11.10 17.17 -6.08
CA ALA A 198 10.35 16.67 -4.93
C ALA A 198 11.14 16.79 -3.62
N ASP A 199 12.43 16.42 -3.60
CA ASP A 199 13.27 16.55 -2.41
C ASP A 199 13.42 17.99 -1.94
N ALA A 200 13.68 18.91 -2.89
CA ALA A 200 13.78 20.33 -2.60
C ALA A 200 12.48 20.91 -2.03
N GLU A 201 11.32 20.40 -2.46
CA GLU A 201 10.00 20.82 -1.95
C GLU A 201 9.65 20.18 -0.60
N LEU A 202 9.87 18.87 -0.44
CA LEU A 202 9.30 18.08 0.65
C LEU A 202 10.24 17.91 1.83
N ALA A 203 11.55 17.74 1.62
CA ALA A 203 12.50 17.50 2.71
C ALA A 203 12.46 18.58 3.80
N PRO A 204 12.43 19.89 3.48
CA PRO A 204 12.35 20.95 4.51
C PRO A 204 11.06 20.93 5.33
N ARG A 205 9.99 20.27 4.84
CA ARG A 205 8.69 20.19 5.52
C ARG A 205 8.63 19.05 6.53
N VAL A 206 9.53 18.06 6.44
CA VAL A 206 9.58 16.92 7.37
C VAL A 206 10.41 17.30 8.60
N THR A 207 9.80 18.09 9.48
CA THR A 207 10.41 18.51 10.75
C THR A 207 10.19 17.48 11.85
N GLU A 208 10.99 17.54 12.93
CA GLU A 208 10.70 16.72 14.13
C GLU A 208 9.32 17.01 14.71
N GLU A 209 8.86 18.26 14.65
CA GLU A 209 7.55 18.66 15.16
C GLU A 209 6.42 17.99 14.38
N LEU A 210 6.51 18.02 13.04
CA LEU A 210 5.56 17.32 12.18
C LEU A 210 5.54 15.81 12.49
N LEU A 211 6.72 15.19 12.56
CA LEU A 211 6.85 13.76 12.83
C LEU A 211 6.32 13.39 14.22
N ARG A 212 6.56 14.21 15.26
CA ARG A 212 6.00 14.00 16.59
C ARG A 212 4.48 14.06 16.58
N GLY A 213 3.91 15.03 15.85
CA GLY A 213 2.46 15.15 15.66
C GLY A 213 1.86 13.90 15.04
N ILE A 214 2.39 13.49 13.87
CA ILE A 214 1.92 12.30 13.16
C ILE A 214 2.09 11.04 14.01
N VAL A 215 3.27 10.85 14.60
CA VAL A 215 3.53 9.63 15.36
C VAL A 215 2.65 9.57 16.61
N ALA A 216 2.24 10.70 17.21
CA ALA A 216 1.31 10.74 18.34
C ALA A 216 -0.11 10.23 18.00
N GLU A 217 -0.47 10.21 16.73
CA GLU A 217 -1.77 9.71 16.24
C GLU A 217 -1.94 8.20 16.38
N VAL A 218 -0.83 7.46 16.46
CA VAL A 218 -0.85 6.00 16.59
C VAL A 218 -1.32 5.60 17.99
N PRO A 219 -2.33 4.72 18.16
CA PRO A 219 -2.73 4.21 19.47
C PRO A 219 -1.60 3.50 20.23
N ASP A 220 -1.49 3.73 21.54
CA ASP A 220 -0.48 3.09 22.40
C ASP A 220 -0.52 1.56 22.32
N ALA A 221 -1.73 0.98 22.24
CA ALA A 221 -1.94 -0.46 22.15
C ALA A 221 -1.35 -1.09 20.87
N TRP A 222 -1.04 -0.29 19.86
CA TRP A 222 -0.43 -0.74 18.60
C TRP A 222 1.10 -0.66 18.63
N LEU A 223 1.66 0.09 19.58
CA LEU A 223 3.10 0.25 19.76
C LEU A 223 3.63 -0.86 20.66
N THR A 224 3.92 -2.02 20.07
CA THR A 224 4.47 -3.17 20.80
C THR A 224 5.90 -2.87 21.27
N ALA A 225 6.17 -3.22 22.53
CA ALA A 225 7.50 -3.13 23.10
C ALA A 225 8.39 -4.25 22.54
N GLU A 226 9.34 -3.89 21.68
CA GLU A 226 10.27 -4.82 21.03
C GLU A 226 11.67 -4.18 20.92
N ALA A 227 12.71 -5.01 20.78
CA ALA A 227 14.09 -4.55 20.57
C ALA A 227 14.59 -3.52 21.62
N GLY A 228 14.22 -3.70 22.89
CA GLY A 228 14.63 -2.81 23.98
C GLY A 228 13.85 -1.48 24.07
N LEU A 229 12.91 -1.22 23.15
CA LEU A 229 11.96 -0.12 23.25
C LEU A 229 10.78 -0.56 24.10
N THR A 230 10.83 -0.26 25.39
CA THR A 230 9.88 -0.84 26.37
C THR A 230 8.59 -0.06 26.55
N THR A 231 8.51 1.17 26.03
CA THR A 231 7.33 2.04 26.17
C THR A 231 6.86 2.55 24.81
N PRO A 232 5.54 2.83 24.64
CA PRO A 232 5.02 3.50 23.45
C PRO A 232 5.82 4.76 23.10
N ASP A 233 6.11 5.62 24.09
CA ASP A 233 6.90 6.84 23.89
C ASP A 233 8.32 6.59 23.37
N ALA A 234 8.98 5.52 23.83
CA ALA A 234 10.30 5.14 23.31
C ALA A 234 10.21 4.73 21.84
N VAL A 235 9.18 3.97 21.46
CA VAL A 235 8.91 3.59 20.07
C VAL A 235 8.60 4.83 19.21
N ARG A 236 7.77 5.76 19.72
CA ARG A 236 7.47 7.02 19.02
C ARG A 236 8.74 7.82 18.76
N LYS A 237 9.60 7.97 19.77
CA LYS A 237 10.89 8.66 19.65
C LYS A 237 11.81 7.98 18.63
N ALA A 238 11.79 6.64 18.55
CA ALA A 238 12.57 5.89 17.57
C ALA A 238 12.10 6.16 16.13
N TYR A 239 10.79 6.17 15.86
CA TYR A 239 10.24 6.55 14.55
C TYR A 239 10.64 7.97 14.15
N VAL A 240 10.44 8.94 15.05
CA VAL A 240 10.81 10.34 14.80
C VAL A 240 12.31 10.47 14.52
N GLY A 241 13.14 9.85 15.35
CA GLY A 241 14.60 9.89 15.21
C GLY A 241 15.07 9.30 13.88
N TYR A 242 14.53 8.13 13.49
CA TYR A 242 14.91 7.48 12.24
C TYR A 242 14.45 8.28 11.01
N LEU A 243 13.17 8.66 10.93
CA LEU A 243 12.63 9.39 9.78
C LEU A 243 13.27 10.78 9.63
N HIS A 244 13.53 11.48 10.74
CA HIS A 244 14.21 12.77 10.72
C HIS A 244 15.68 12.63 10.30
N ALA A 245 16.41 11.61 10.79
CA ALA A 245 17.77 11.34 10.33
C ALA A 245 17.80 11.00 8.83
N ARG A 246 16.84 10.17 8.38
CA ARG A 246 16.74 9.75 6.99
C ARG A 246 16.45 10.92 6.06
N VAL A 247 15.46 11.77 6.35
CA VAL A 247 15.15 12.92 5.48
C VAL A 247 16.32 13.90 5.36
N ARG A 248 17.11 14.08 6.43
CA ARG A 248 18.33 14.89 6.39
C ARG A 248 19.45 14.29 5.54
N ALA A 249 19.40 13.00 5.29
CA ALA A 249 20.34 12.27 4.45
C ALA A 249 19.77 11.99 3.05
N SER A 250 18.75 12.73 2.58
CA SER A 250 18.08 12.48 1.30
C SER A 250 19.03 12.32 0.13
N SER A 251 20.06 13.15 0.05
CA SER A 251 21.09 13.09 -1.00
C SER A 251 21.79 11.73 -1.13
N ALA A 252 21.79 10.90 -0.08
CA ALA A 252 22.42 9.57 -0.09
C ALA A 252 21.51 8.45 -0.62
N TRP A 253 20.18 8.59 -0.54
CA TRP A 253 19.24 7.53 -0.88
C TRP A 253 18.23 7.85 -1.98
N LEU A 254 18.20 9.10 -2.49
CA LEU A 254 17.27 9.47 -3.56
C LEU A 254 17.42 8.54 -4.77
N PRO A 255 16.33 7.87 -5.21
CA PRO A 255 16.38 6.97 -6.35
C PRO A 255 16.52 7.77 -7.65
N THR A 256 17.57 7.50 -8.42
CA THR A 256 17.82 8.21 -9.70
C THR A 256 17.70 7.31 -10.93
N ASP A 257 17.54 6.00 -10.73
CA ASP A 257 17.50 5.01 -11.80
C ASP A 257 16.08 4.47 -11.99
N PHE A 258 15.46 4.83 -13.11
CA PHE A 258 14.13 4.38 -13.51
C PHE A 258 14.20 3.86 -14.93
N PRO A 259 14.32 2.52 -15.10
CA PRO A 259 14.35 1.93 -16.43
C PRO A 259 13.06 2.23 -17.20
N THR A 260 13.20 2.36 -18.51
CA THR A 260 12.07 2.49 -19.43
C THR A 260 11.18 1.25 -19.40
N ARG A 261 9.95 1.38 -19.91
CA ARG A 261 9.02 0.23 -20.01
C ARG A 261 9.60 -0.92 -20.83
N GLU A 262 10.38 -0.62 -21.87
CA GLU A 262 11.01 -1.62 -22.73
C GLU A 262 12.11 -2.38 -21.99
N GLU A 263 12.94 -1.67 -21.21
CA GLU A 263 13.97 -2.28 -20.37
C GLU A 263 13.35 -3.17 -19.30
N LEU A 264 12.31 -2.71 -18.59
CA LEU A 264 11.60 -3.52 -17.60
C LEU A 264 10.95 -4.77 -18.21
N ALA A 265 10.34 -4.64 -19.38
CA ALA A 265 9.74 -5.78 -20.09
C ALA A 265 10.80 -6.80 -20.54
N ALA A 266 11.97 -6.32 -20.99
CA ALA A 266 13.09 -7.18 -21.36
C ALA A 266 13.69 -7.91 -20.14
N GLU A 267 13.87 -7.21 -19.02
CA GLU A 267 14.31 -7.81 -17.76
C GLU A 267 13.34 -8.89 -17.28
N GLU A 268 12.03 -8.63 -17.32
CA GLU A 268 11.00 -9.59 -16.92
C GLU A 268 11.00 -10.82 -17.84
N ALA A 269 11.09 -10.62 -19.16
CA ALA A 269 11.17 -11.72 -20.11
C ALA A 269 12.40 -12.61 -19.86
N LEU A 270 13.55 -12.01 -19.55
CA LEU A 270 14.77 -12.74 -19.17
C LEU A 270 14.59 -13.49 -17.84
N ARG A 271 13.95 -12.87 -16.84
CA ARG A 271 13.66 -13.49 -15.54
C ARG A 271 12.74 -14.70 -15.71
N VAL A 272 11.64 -14.56 -16.44
CA VAL A 272 10.70 -15.64 -16.75
C VAL A 272 11.41 -16.77 -17.50
N ALA A 273 12.21 -16.45 -18.51
CA ALA A 273 12.98 -17.45 -19.26
C ALA A 273 13.96 -18.22 -18.36
N LYS A 274 14.67 -17.52 -17.46
CA LYS A 274 15.59 -18.14 -16.50
C LYS A 274 14.86 -19.04 -15.50
N THR A 275 13.72 -18.58 -14.97
CA THR A 275 12.87 -19.38 -14.07
C THR A 275 12.34 -20.62 -14.78
N GLN A 276 11.93 -20.50 -16.06
CA GLN A 276 11.50 -21.65 -16.86
C GLN A 276 12.63 -22.66 -17.10
N GLN A 277 13.84 -22.19 -17.41
CA GLN A 277 15.02 -23.05 -17.59
C GLN A 277 15.39 -23.81 -16.31
N GLY A 278 15.23 -23.19 -15.14
CA GLY A 278 15.49 -23.79 -13.83
C GLY A 278 14.42 -24.77 -13.35
N ARG A 279 13.25 -24.85 -14.00
CA ARG A 279 12.17 -25.79 -13.62
C ARG A 279 12.50 -27.22 -14.06
N PRO A 280 12.13 -28.25 -13.28
CA PRO A 280 12.16 -29.64 -13.75
C PRO A 280 11.34 -29.81 -15.04
N LYS A 281 11.80 -30.68 -15.97
CA LYS A 281 11.18 -30.84 -17.31
C LYS A 281 9.66 -31.08 -17.29
N TRP A 282 9.13 -31.73 -16.26
CA TRP A 282 7.70 -32.00 -16.09
C TRP A 282 6.86 -30.78 -15.69
N LEU A 283 7.51 -29.70 -15.23
CA LEU A 283 6.90 -28.42 -14.82
C LEU A 283 7.16 -27.30 -15.85
N GLN A 284 7.96 -27.58 -16.88
CA GLN A 284 8.22 -26.67 -18.00
C GLN A 284 7.09 -26.69 -19.04
N ARG A 285 6.28 -27.77 -19.06
CA ARG A 285 5.10 -27.91 -19.92
C ARG A 285 3.89 -28.18 -19.05
N VAL A 286 3.37 -27.15 -18.39
CA VAL A 286 2.02 -27.23 -17.83
C VAL A 286 1.06 -26.99 -19.00
N PRO A 287 0.23 -27.96 -19.40
CA PRO A 287 -0.81 -27.72 -20.40
C PRO A 287 -1.74 -26.64 -19.87
N ASP A 288 -2.14 -25.71 -20.72
CA ASP A 288 -3.16 -24.72 -20.38
C ASP A 288 -4.49 -25.45 -20.12
N LEU A 289 -4.82 -25.68 -18.85
CA LEU A 289 -6.06 -26.33 -18.42
C LEU A 289 -7.26 -25.36 -18.47
N HIS A 290 -7.06 -24.10 -18.86
CA HIS A 290 -8.10 -23.08 -19.02
C HIS A 290 -8.23 -22.54 -20.45
N GLY A 291 -7.41 -23.01 -21.38
CA GLY A 291 -7.53 -22.74 -22.80
C GLY A 291 -8.76 -23.43 -23.36
N LYS A 292 -9.77 -22.65 -23.79
CA LYS A 292 -10.85 -23.17 -24.63
C LYS A 292 -10.21 -23.90 -25.82
N PRO A 293 -10.59 -25.15 -26.13
CA PRO A 293 -10.04 -25.83 -27.28
C PRO A 293 -10.34 -25.01 -28.54
N ALA A 294 -9.35 -24.90 -29.43
CA ALA A 294 -9.57 -24.35 -30.75
C ALA A 294 -10.67 -25.19 -31.43
N ALA A 295 -11.79 -24.54 -31.77
CA ALA A 295 -12.81 -25.17 -32.58
C ALA A 295 -12.24 -25.35 -33.99
N GLU A 296 -11.73 -26.54 -34.30
CA GLU A 296 -11.61 -26.97 -35.68
C GLU A 296 -13.03 -27.12 -36.23
N GLN A 297 -13.42 -26.22 -37.13
CA GLN A 297 -14.61 -26.42 -37.95
C GLN A 297 -14.32 -27.57 -38.90
N ASP A 298 -14.75 -28.78 -38.55
CA ASP A 298 -14.87 -29.87 -39.49
C ASP A 298 -16.07 -29.59 -40.41
N TRP A 299 -15.77 -29.29 -41.68
CA TRP A 299 -16.75 -29.07 -42.75
C TRP A 299 -17.19 -30.39 -43.40
N SER A 300 -17.29 -31.47 -42.64
CA SER A 300 -17.81 -32.74 -43.13
C SER A 300 -19.33 -32.67 -43.30
N VAL A 301 -19.74 -32.49 -44.57
CA VAL A 301 -21.11 -32.60 -45.05
C VAL A 301 -21.62 -34.03 -44.82
N HIS A 302 -22.60 -34.20 -43.94
CA HIS A 302 -23.39 -35.43 -43.92
C HIS A 302 -24.70 -35.23 -44.70
N LEU A 303 -24.68 -35.74 -45.93
CA LEU A 303 -25.86 -36.15 -46.69
C LEU A 303 -26.38 -37.47 -46.11
N GLY A 304 -27.66 -37.54 -45.78
CA GLY A 304 -28.35 -38.75 -45.32
C GLY A 304 -29.59 -38.43 -44.50
#